data_AF-A0AAV1AQD6-F1
#
_entry.id   AF-A0AAV1AQD6-F1
#
_cell.length_a   1.000
_cell.length_b   1.000
_cell.length_c   1.000
_cell.angle_alpha   90.00
_cell.angle_beta   90.00
_cell.angle_gamma   90.00
#
_symmetry.space_group_name_H-M   'P 1'
#
loop_
_entity.id
_entity.type
_entity.pdbx_description
1 polymer ?
#
loop_
_entity_poly.entity_id
_entity_poly.type
_entity_poly.pdbx_seq_one_letter_code
_entity_poly.pdbx_strand_id
1 'polypeptide(L)'
;MASAVPAQTIDADELLLCSILHRTDFALQTNANPNVWAEEITSMLHSSAVTLPSVELARRLVSHFFWNCHGPTAWKILDVAASRNIIPPLLLLALLSTRIVYCRRLQPIAYKLYLELVKLHAFTLETHFNSPNNQMIMESIDDVLKLSQIYGQKDCEPGVVLVEFVFSILSQLLEASLDDERLLYNIPEIKPRWLSNSHDMDIDVPDCNNRMHREQKEWLLRENTKLAIEIIVEFLQNKMTSRLLSLVHRNMPLHWGSFNYQMQLLASNSSLLRNLKHNANTLLSLMENIRVGVSHERNTKSKLESNVVVTPTDQSYGSSWSSLWLPIDLLLEDALDGGQVAAFSAIEIITGLVKLLHSVNGSKWQNTFLGLWTAALRLVQRERDSKAGPIPRLDTCMCLLLSITTHVVANIVEEEESELIEEAERGPSNQGKSKQVLGKRRGELITSLLLLGNSQCLLIPPQTVLMEANQAAAKATKFVSRNPVGSGYVESLTMDDLPTNCSGNLLHLIVEACIARNILDTSAYFWPGYVKPRSNQIPSSISNHVDGWSSLMKGSQLTPGLVDVLVATPASR
;
A
#
# COMPACT_ATOMS: atom_id res chain seq x y z
N MET A 1 -15.78 -1.56 44.20
CA MET A 1 -16.17 -2.94 43.88
C MET A 1 -15.17 -3.46 42.86
N ALA A 2 -14.19 -4.22 43.33
CA ALA A 2 -13.21 -4.87 42.48
C ALA A 2 -13.86 -6.13 41.89
N SER A 3 -13.89 -6.23 40.57
CA SER A 3 -14.35 -7.43 39.87
C SER A 3 -13.25 -8.48 39.99
N ALA A 4 -13.48 -9.47 40.85
CA ALA A 4 -12.63 -10.65 40.95
C ALA A 4 -12.77 -11.50 39.68
N VAL A 5 -11.67 -11.73 38.98
CA VAL A 5 -11.52 -12.79 37.98
C VAL A 5 -11.56 -14.14 38.72
N PRO A 6 -12.30 -15.16 38.26
CA PRO A 6 -12.48 -16.40 39.01
C PRO A 6 -11.21 -17.26 38.97
N ALA A 7 -10.66 -17.58 40.15
CA ALA A 7 -9.47 -18.43 40.32
C ALA A 7 -9.67 -19.91 39.91
N GLN A 8 -10.85 -20.32 39.42
CA GLN A 8 -11.17 -21.71 39.06
C GLN A 8 -10.81 -22.08 37.61
N THR A 9 -10.63 -21.11 36.70
CA THR A 9 -10.31 -21.39 35.29
C THR A 9 -8.83 -21.69 35.06
N ILE A 10 -7.94 -21.09 35.86
CA ILE A 10 -6.48 -21.22 35.71
C ILE A 10 -6.01 -22.65 35.99
N ASP A 11 -6.60 -23.31 37.00
CA ASP A 11 -6.24 -24.68 37.41
C ASP A 11 -6.66 -25.74 36.36
N ALA A 12 -7.80 -25.50 35.69
CA ALA A 12 -8.31 -26.40 34.64
C ALA A 12 -7.48 -26.33 33.34
N ASP A 13 -7.06 -25.12 32.95
CA ASP A 13 -6.23 -24.91 31.74
C ASP A 13 -4.81 -25.47 31.92
N GLU A 14 -4.25 -25.37 33.13
CA GLU A 14 -2.94 -25.93 33.44
C GLU A 14 -2.97 -27.48 33.47
N LEU A 15 -4.02 -28.08 34.05
CA LEU A 15 -4.24 -29.52 34.00
C LEU A 15 -4.41 -30.05 32.57
N LEU A 16 -5.12 -29.31 31.70
CA LEU A 16 -5.25 -29.64 30.29
C LEU A 16 -3.88 -29.65 29.59
N LEU A 17 -3.07 -28.60 29.77
CA LEU A 17 -1.73 -28.53 29.17
C LEU A 17 -0.82 -29.65 29.68
N CYS A 18 -0.85 -29.97 30.97
CA CYS A 18 -0.12 -31.11 31.53
C CYS A 18 -0.55 -32.45 30.90
N SER A 19 -1.85 -32.65 30.68
CA SER A 19 -2.37 -33.85 30.03
C SER A 19 -1.90 -33.97 28.57
N ILE A 20 -1.86 -32.85 27.84
CA ILE A 20 -1.36 -32.78 26.46
C ILE A 20 0.15 -33.10 26.42
N LEU A 21 0.94 -32.57 27.35
CA LEU A 21 2.37 -32.88 27.44
C LEU A 21 2.60 -34.36 27.74
N HIS A 22 1.83 -34.96 28.65
CA HIS A 22 1.95 -36.39 28.94
C HIS A 22 1.61 -37.26 27.71
N ARG A 23 0.56 -36.91 26.96
CA ARG A 23 0.22 -37.58 25.69
C ARG A 23 1.32 -37.40 24.64
N THR A 24 1.94 -36.24 24.60
CA THR A 24 3.07 -35.94 23.73
C THR A 24 4.29 -36.79 24.10
N ASP A 25 4.62 -36.92 25.38
CA ASP A 25 5.69 -37.81 25.87
C ASP A 25 5.43 -39.28 25.50
N PHE A 26 4.19 -39.74 25.66
CA PHE A 26 3.80 -41.08 25.25
C PHE A 26 3.98 -41.30 23.73
N ALA A 27 3.58 -40.32 22.92
CA ALA A 27 3.76 -40.36 21.46
C ALA A 27 5.25 -40.36 21.06
N LEU A 28 6.10 -39.62 21.77
CA LEU A 28 7.55 -39.63 21.56
C LEU A 28 8.15 -41.02 21.88
N GLN A 29 7.79 -41.60 23.01
CA GLN A 29 8.32 -42.91 23.46
C GLN A 29 7.88 -44.05 22.55
N THR A 30 6.64 -44.02 22.06
CA THR A 30 6.07 -45.06 21.21
C THR A 30 6.34 -44.85 19.72
N ASN A 31 6.99 -43.73 19.35
CA ASN A 31 7.18 -43.28 17.97
C ASN A 31 5.84 -43.29 17.19
N ALA A 32 4.78 -42.80 17.84
CA ALA A 32 3.44 -42.77 17.29
C ALA A 32 3.37 -41.91 16.02
N ASN A 33 2.40 -42.21 15.16
CA ASN A 33 2.16 -41.41 13.96
C ASN A 33 1.78 -39.96 14.38
N PRO A 34 2.54 -38.93 13.96
CA PRO A 34 2.27 -37.54 14.33
C PRO A 34 0.86 -37.05 13.94
N ASN A 35 0.25 -37.62 12.90
CA ASN A 35 -1.13 -37.30 12.51
C ASN A 35 -2.16 -37.83 13.52
N VAL A 36 -1.93 -39.01 14.07
CA VAL A 36 -2.82 -39.61 15.09
C VAL A 36 -2.73 -38.81 16.38
N TRP A 37 -1.51 -38.43 16.78
CA TRP A 37 -1.30 -37.48 17.88
C TRP A 37 -2.05 -36.17 17.64
N ALA A 38 -1.94 -35.59 16.44
CA ALA A 38 -2.57 -34.32 16.14
C ALA A 38 -4.11 -34.39 16.21
N GLU A 39 -4.72 -35.49 15.77
CA GLU A 39 -6.17 -35.71 15.87
C GLU A 39 -6.63 -35.84 17.34
N GLU A 40 -5.87 -36.56 18.15
CA GLU A 40 -6.14 -36.71 19.59
C GLU A 40 -6.06 -35.36 20.32
N ILE A 41 -4.97 -34.60 20.10
CA ILE A 41 -4.79 -33.28 20.73
C ILE A 41 -5.83 -32.27 20.24
N THR A 42 -6.16 -32.27 18.94
CA THR A 42 -7.20 -31.39 18.39
C THR A 42 -8.56 -31.68 19.02
N SER A 43 -8.90 -32.96 19.21
CA SER A 43 -10.13 -33.39 19.91
C SER A 43 -10.17 -32.91 21.36
N MET A 44 -9.06 -33.05 22.11
CA MET A 44 -8.95 -32.59 23.50
C MET A 44 -9.06 -31.06 23.63
N LEU A 45 -8.48 -30.31 22.69
CA LEU A 45 -8.56 -28.86 22.66
C LEU A 45 -9.99 -28.39 22.32
N HIS A 46 -10.65 -29.05 21.37
CA HIS A 46 -12.04 -28.75 21.04
C HIS A 46 -13.01 -29.09 22.17
N SER A 47 -12.82 -30.21 22.88
CA SER A 47 -13.66 -30.57 24.04
C SER A 47 -13.52 -29.58 25.20
N SER A 48 -12.39 -28.87 25.25
CA SER A 48 -12.08 -27.88 26.28
C SER A 48 -12.31 -26.44 25.82
N ALA A 49 -12.95 -26.25 24.65
CA ALA A 49 -13.28 -24.96 24.06
C ALA A 49 -12.08 -24.00 23.84
N VAL A 50 -10.87 -24.52 23.66
CA VAL A 50 -9.67 -23.71 23.38
C VAL A 50 -9.69 -23.22 21.94
N THR A 51 -9.42 -21.92 21.73
CA THR A 51 -9.34 -21.34 20.38
C THR A 51 -8.04 -21.75 19.70
N LEU A 52 -8.13 -22.19 18.45
CA LEU A 52 -6.99 -22.56 17.62
C LEU A 52 -6.69 -21.47 16.58
N PRO A 53 -5.42 -21.16 16.30
CA PRO A 53 -4.22 -21.75 16.90
C PRO A 53 -3.92 -21.21 18.31
N SER A 54 -3.36 -22.07 19.18
CA SER A 54 -3.07 -21.74 20.59
C SER A 54 -1.63 -21.30 20.82
N VAL A 55 -1.47 -20.06 21.31
CA VAL A 55 -0.18 -19.45 21.66
C VAL A 55 0.48 -20.15 22.86
N GLU A 56 -0.28 -20.42 23.92
CA GLU A 56 0.25 -21.03 25.14
C GLU A 56 0.74 -22.46 24.88
N LEU A 57 -0.01 -23.23 24.09
CA LEU A 57 0.42 -24.56 23.68
C LEU A 57 1.73 -24.53 22.89
N ALA A 58 1.92 -23.53 22.01
CA ALA A 58 3.17 -23.37 21.26
C ALA A 58 4.37 -23.15 22.19
N ARG A 59 4.24 -22.26 23.18
CA ARG A 59 5.29 -22.01 24.18
C ARG A 59 5.64 -23.27 24.98
N ARG A 60 4.62 -23.99 25.44
CA ARG A 60 4.80 -25.22 26.24
C ARG A 60 5.42 -26.34 25.43
N LEU A 61 4.96 -26.58 24.20
CA LEU A 61 5.53 -27.61 23.32
C LEU A 61 6.98 -27.29 22.97
N VAL A 62 7.32 -26.06 22.59
CA VAL A 62 8.71 -25.70 22.28
C VAL A 62 9.58 -25.82 23.53
N SER A 63 9.12 -25.35 24.69
CA SER A 63 9.87 -25.48 25.95
C SER A 63 10.09 -26.94 26.37
N HIS A 64 9.09 -27.80 26.15
CA HIS A 64 9.16 -29.24 26.46
C HIS A 64 10.08 -29.99 25.51
N PHE A 65 9.97 -29.71 24.20
CA PHE A 65 10.85 -30.33 23.22
C PHE A 65 12.29 -29.83 23.32
N PHE A 66 12.56 -28.58 23.72
CA PHE A 66 13.90 -27.99 23.63
C PHE A 66 14.99 -28.77 24.38
N TRP A 67 14.68 -29.35 25.54
CA TRP A 67 15.62 -30.18 26.30
C TRP A 67 15.76 -31.61 25.74
N ASN A 68 14.79 -32.05 24.92
CA ASN A 68 14.69 -33.39 24.33
C ASN A 68 14.68 -33.36 22.78
N CYS A 69 15.16 -32.27 22.17
CA CYS A 69 14.98 -31.90 20.75
C CYS A 69 15.70 -32.82 19.74
N HIS A 70 16.19 -33.97 20.21
CA HIS A 70 17.03 -34.91 19.49
C HIS A 70 16.22 -35.96 18.71
N GLY A 71 14.93 -36.13 19.02
CA GLY A 71 14.07 -37.09 18.35
C GLY A 71 13.48 -36.57 17.03
N PRO A 72 13.62 -37.27 15.88
CA PRO A 72 12.97 -36.88 14.62
C PRO A 72 11.44 -36.79 14.75
N THR A 73 10.85 -37.53 15.69
CA THR A 73 9.41 -37.53 15.99
C THR A 73 8.94 -36.20 16.60
N ALA A 74 9.75 -35.57 17.47
CA ALA A 74 9.42 -34.28 18.07
C ALA A 74 9.29 -33.18 16.99
N TRP A 75 10.24 -33.15 16.06
CA TRP A 75 10.21 -32.21 14.94
C TRP A 75 9.03 -32.44 13.99
N LYS A 76 8.69 -33.71 13.72
CA LYS A 76 7.49 -34.04 12.94
C LYS A 76 6.20 -33.65 13.66
N ILE A 77 6.15 -33.78 14.99
CA ILE A 77 5.01 -33.34 15.79
C ILE A 77 4.84 -31.83 15.70
N LEU A 78 5.92 -31.06 15.85
CA LEU A 78 5.89 -29.60 15.69
C LEU A 78 5.43 -29.19 14.29
N ASP A 79 5.95 -29.86 13.26
CA ASP A 79 5.59 -29.59 11.87
C ASP A 79 4.11 -29.88 11.58
N VAL A 80 3.59 -31.03 12.05
CA VAL A 80 2.17 -31.38 11.90
C VAL A 80 1.28 -30.44 12.72
N ALA A 81 1.71 -30.03 13.92
CA ALA A 81 0.98 -29.09 14.75
C ALA A 81 0.86 -27.71 14.07
N ALA A 82 1.94 -27.23 13.46
CA ALA A 82 1.93 -25.99 12.68
C ALA A 82 1.07 -26.12 11.41
N SER A 83 1.24 -27.21 10.66
CA SER A 83 0.51 -27.46 9.41
C SER A 83 -1.00 -27.63 9.61
N ARG A 84 -1.43 -28.19 10.75
CA ARG A 84 -2.86 -28.33 11.11
C ARG A 84 -3.41 -27.12 11.89
N ASN A 85 -2.67 -26.02 11.97
CA ASN A 85 -3.06 -24.80 12.67
C ASN A 85 -3.44 -25.03 14.16
N ILE A 86 -2.82 -26.02 14.80
CA ILE A 86 -2.94 -26.28 16.25
C ILE A 86 -2.14 -25.23 17.02
N ILE A 87 -0.94 -24.92 16.51
CA ILE A 87 -0.06 -23.87 17.03
C ILE A 87 0.22 -22.83 15.93
N PRO A 88 0.48 -21.56 16.28
CA PRO A 88 0.79 -20.53 15.28
C PRO A 88 2.18 -20.78 14.67
N PRO A 89 2.30 -20.98 13.33
CA PRO A 89 3.59 -21.32 12.72
C PRO A 89 4.65 -20.21 12.85
N LEU A 90 4.25 -18.94 12.75
CA LEU A 90 5.18 -17.81 12.90
C LEU A 90 5.74 -17.70 14.32
N LEU A 91 4.89 -17.95 15.33
CA LEU A 91 5.34 -17.99 16.73
C LEU A 91 6.28 -19.18 16.98
N LEU A 92 6.00 -20.34 16.38
CA LEU A 92 6.91 -21.49 16.44
C LEU A 92 8.30 -21.13 15.90
N LEU A 93 8.35 -20.48 14.72
CA LEU A 93 9.62 -20.02 14.14
C LEU A 93 10.34 -19.02 15.05
N ALA A 94 9.62 -18.04 15.61
CA ALA A 94 10.18 -17.07 16.56
C ALA A 94 10.78 -17.75 17.80
N LEU A 95 10.03 -18.66 18.43
CA LEU A 95 10.47 -19.38 19.62
C LEU A 95 11.73 -20.22 19.35
N LEU A 96 11.76 -20.95 18.23
CA LEU A 96 12.91 -21.77 17.86
C LEU A 96 14.12 -20.92 17.49
N SER A 97 13.92 -19.78 16.82
CA SER A 97 15.03 -18.97 16.32
C SER A 97 15.92 -18.48 17.47
N THR A 98 15.32 -17.97 18.56
CA THR A 98 16.02 -17.41 19.75
C THR A 98 17.09 -18.32 20.34
N ARG A 99 16.97 -19.65 20.17
CA ARG A 99 17.88 -20.63 20.76
C ARG A 99 18.66 -21.42 19.71
N ILE A 100 18.01 -21.86 18.64
CA ILE A 100 18.61 -22.79 17.66
C ILE A 100 19.65 -22.09 16.78
N VAL A 101 19.41 -20.84 16.37
CA VAL A 101 20.39 -20.14 15.52
C VAL A 101 21.66 -19.80 16.30
N TYR A 102 21.52 -19.52 17.60
CA TYR A 102 22.64 -19.35 18.51
C TYR A 102 23.44 -20.66 18.68
N CYS A 103 22.77 -21.77 18.99
CA CYS A 103 23.40 -23.07 19.19
C CYS A 103 23.74 -23.83 17.89
N ARG A 104 23.62 -23.23 16.70
CA ARG A 104 23.73 -23.93 15.40
C ARG A 104 25.04 -24.70 15.19
N ARG A 105 26.15 -24.21 15.74
CA ARG A 105 27.47 -24.88 15.68
C ARG A 105 27.56 -26.07 16.64
N LEU A 106 26.86 -25.99 17.76
CA LEU A 106 26.78 -27.07 18.74
C LEU A 106 25.80 -28.14 18.26
N GLN A 107 24.66 -27.76 17.69
CA GLN A 107 23.57 -28.63 17.25
C GLN A 107 23.20 -28.41 15.76
N PRO A 108 24.03 -28.86 14.80
CA PRO A 108 23.79 -28.61 13.38
C PRO A 108 22.55 -29.33 12.82
N ILE A 109 22.16 -30.47 13.39
CA ILE A 109 20.95 -31.20 12.97
C ILE A 109 19.69 -30.40 13.34
N ALA A 110 19.64 -29.82 14.54
CA ALA A 110 18.53 -28.97 14.96
C ALA A 110 18.42 -27.72 14.08
N TYR A 111 19.56 -27.11 13.73
CA TYR A 111 19.58 -25.97 12.81
C TYR A 111 19.11 -26.35 11.40
N LYS A 112 19.51 -27.51 10.87
CA LYS A 112 19.01 -28.02 9.59
C LYS A 112 17.49 -28.12 9.59
N LEU A 113 16.91 -28.75 10.62
CA LEU A 113 15.46 -28.93 10.73
C LEU A 113 14.71 -27.60 10.91
N TYR A 114 15.29 -26.66 11.67
CA TYR A 114 14.78 -25.29 11.75
C TYR A 114 14.74 -24.60 10.39
N LEU A 115 15.79 -24.70 9.57
CA LEU A 115 15.81 -24.11 8.23
C LEU A 115 14.73 -24.72 7.32
N GLU A 116 14.49 -26.03 7.40
CA GLU A 116 13.41 -26.68 6.65
C GLU A 116 12.02 -26.18 7.11
N LEU A 117 11.81 -25.95 8.42
CA LEU A 117 10.57 -25.34 8.93
C LEU A 117 10.39 -23.90 8.48
N VAL A 118 11.46 -23.10 8.47
CA VAL A 118 11.42 -21.72 7.94
C VAL A 118 10.99 -21.74 6.48
N LYS A 119 11.60 -22.64 5.68
CA LYS A 119 11.25 -22.79 4.26
C LYS A 119 9.79 -23.20 4.04
N LEU A 120 9.23 -24.02 4.93
CA LEU A 120 7.85 -24.48 4.81
C LEU A 120 6.83 -23.42 5.25
N HIS A 121 7.06 -22.78 6.40
CA HIS A 121 6.05 -21.97 7.08
C HIS A 121 6.23 -20.45 6.93
N ALA A 122 7.43 -19.97 6.60
CA ALA A 122 7.66 -18.53 6.49
C ALA A 122 7.16 -17.93 5.16
N PHE A 123 6.85 -18.77 4.16
CA PHE A 123 6.29 -18.33 2.88
C PHE A 123 4.76 -18.48 2.79
N THR A 124 4.11 -19.05 3.81
CA THR A 124 2.64 -19.20 3.89
C THR A 124 1.97 -18.02 4.60
N LEU A 125 2.58 -16.83 4.57
CA LEU A 125 2.12 -15.65 5.32
C LEU A 125 0.68 -15.24 4.97
N GLU A 126 0.24 -15.41 3.72
CA GLU A 126 -1.11 -15.04 3.25
C GLU A 126 -2.23 -15.78 4.01
N THR A 127 -1.98 -16.99 4.51
CA THR A 127 -3.00 -17.78 5.22
C THR A 127 -3.16 -17.37 6.69
N HIS A 128 -2.21 -16.60 7.24
CA HIS A 128 -2.18 -16.25 8.66
C HIS A 128 -2.92 -14.94 9.00
N PHE A 129 -3.26 -14.10 8.01
CA PHE A 129 -3.91 -12.80 8.25
C PHE A 129 -5.36 -12.89 8.75
N ASN A 130 -6.07 -13.96 8.40
CA ASN A 130 -7.48 -14.15 8.74
C ASN A 130 -7.70 -14.93 10.05
N SER A 131 -6.63 -15.17 10.82
CA SER A 131 -6.73 -15.94 12.07
C SER A 131 -7.41 -15.12 13.17
N PRO A 132 -8.38 -15.68 13.92
CA PRO A 132 -9.07 -14.97 15.00
C PRO A 132 -8.14 -14.53 16.14
N ASN A 133 -6.98 -15.19 16.30
CA ASN A 133 -6.01 -14.92 17.36
C ASN A 133 -4.81 -14.05 16.90
N ASN A 134 -4.88 -13.40 15.72
CA ASN A 134 -3.74 -12.71 15.12
C ASN A 134 -3.07 -11.68 16.05
N GLN A 135 -3.86 -10.87 16.77
CA GLN A 135 -3.32 -9.88 17.71
C GLN A 135 -2.47 -10.53 18.81
N MET A 136 -3.02 -11.54 19.51
CA MET A 136 -2.28 -12.26 20.57
C MET A 136 -1.04 -12.97 20.04
N ILE A 137 -1.10 -13.49 18.82
CA ILE A 137 0.05 -14.14 18.16
C ILE A 137 1.16 -13.11 17.92
N MET A 138 0.83 -11.94 17.40
CA MET A 138 1.82 -10.89 17.13
C MET A 138 2.41 -10.33 18.42
N GLU A 139 1.60 -10.03 19.43
CA GLU A 139 2.08 -9.63 20.77
C GLU A 139 3.08 -10.67 21.32
N SER A 140 2.77 -11.96 21.17
CA SER A 140 3.65 -13.04 21.61
C SER A 140 4.94 -13.17 20.81
N ILE A 141 4.91 -12.85 19.51
CA ILE A 141 6.11 -12.81 18.66
C ILE A 141 7.01 -11.62 19.06
N ASP A 142 6.39 -10.46 19.31
CA ASP A 142 7.10 -9.28 19.81
C ASP A 142 7.80 -9.58 21.14
N ASP A 143 7.10 -10.19 22.09
CA ASP A 143 7.66 -10.57 23.40
C ASP A 143 8.86 -11.51 23.25
N VAL A 144 8.75 -12.53 22.39
CA VAL A 144 9.78 -13.57 22.22
C VAL A 144 11.04 -13.01 21.56
N LEU A 145 10.87 -12.20 20.51
CA LEU A 145 12.00 -11.64 19.76
C LEU A 145 12.45 -10.27 20.27
N LYS A 146 11.70 -9.68 21.21
CA LYS A 146 11.89 -8.32 21.74
C LYS A 146 11.92 -7.27 20.63
N LEU A 147 11.04 -7.36 19.64
CA LEU A 147 11.10 -6.54 18.41
C LEU A 147 10.93 -5.05 18.74
N SER A 148 9.94 -4.70 19.55
CA SER A 148 9.67 -3.36 20.07
C SER A 148 10.88 -2.73 20.75
N GLN A 149 11.66 -3.54 21.48
CA GLN A 149 12.90 -3.09 22.13
C GLN A 149 14.04 -2.89 21.12
N ILE A 150 14.17 -3.79 20.15
CA ILE A 150 15.22 -3.74 19.12
C ILE A 150 15.00 -2.58 18.16
N TYR A 151 13.76 -2.36 17.72
CA TYR A 151 13.42 -1.38 16.69
C TYR A 151 12.88 -0.06 17.26
N GLY A 152 12.64 0.02 18.57
CA GLY A 152 12.35 1.26 19.29
C GLY A 152 10.91 1.76 19.13
N GLN A 153 9.96 0.87 18.83
CA GLN A 153 8.54 1.20 18.67
C GLN A 153 7.75 0.62 19.84
N LYS A 154 7.02 1.47 20.58
CA LYS A 154 6.08 1.04 21.62
C LYS A 154 4.69 0.93 21.01
N ASP A 155 3.97 -0.14 21.34
CA ASP A 155 2.60 -0.43 20.90
C ASP A 155 2.46 -0.62 19.38
N CYS A 156 3.20 -1.59 18.83
CA CYS A 156 3.18 -1.94 17.40
C CYS A 156 1.87 -2.62 17.00
N GLU A 157 1.24 -2.12 15.93
CA GLU A 157 0.14 -2.83 15.27
C GLU A 157 0.60 -4.22 14.77
N PRO A 158 -0.29 -5.23 14.71
CA PRO A 158 0.06 -6.58 14.25
C PRO A 158 0.81 -6.64 12.91
N GLY A 159 0.48 -5.73 11.98
CA GLY A 159 1.17 -5.62 10.69
C GLY A 159 2.61 -5.13 10.79
N VAL A 160 2.92 -4.26 11.76
CA VAL A 160 4.27 -3.76 12.03
C VAL A 160 5.13 -4.88 12.60
N VAL A 161 4.60 -5.60 13.60
CA VAL A 161 5.27 -6.76 14.21
C VAL A 161 5.62 -7.81 13.14
N LEU A 162 4.74 -8.02 12.16
CA LEU A 162 5.01 -8.94 11.07
C LEU A 162 6.21 -8.51 10.20
N VAL A 163 6.28 -7.23 9.85
CA VAL A 163 7.42 -6.66 9.10
C VAL A 163 8.72 -6.85 9.88
N GLU A 164 8.70 -6.52 11.16
CA GLU A 164 9.83 -6.66 12.07
C GLU A 164 10.24 -8.12 12.28
N PHE A 165 9.29 -9.04 12.37
CA PHE A 165 9.52 -10.47 12.44
C PHE A 165 10.24 -11.00 11.20
N VAL A 166 9.71 -10.73 9.99
CA VAL A 166 10.31 -11.20 8.74
C VAL A 166 11.72 -10.65 8.60
N PHE A 167 11.90 -9.37 8.88
CA PHE A 167 13.21 -8.74 8.83
C PHE A 167 14.18 -9.28 9.88
N SER A 168 13.67 -9.62 11.07
CA SER A 168 14.46 -10.26 12.12
C SER A 168 14.93 -11.62 11.66
N ILE A 169 14.05 -12.54 11.24
CA ILE A 169 14.43 -13.87 10.76
C ILE A 169 15.47 -13.78 9.62
N LEU A 170 15.32 -12.83 8.70
CA LEU A 170 16.30 -12.61 7.63
C LEU A 170 17.66 -12.12 8.13
N SER A 171 17.67 -11.12 9.01
CA SER A 171 18.91 -10.59 9.62
C SER A 171 19.63 -11.69 10.40
N GLN A 172 18.85 -12.48 11.12
CA GLN A 172 19.25 -13.63 11.91
C GLN A 172 19.97 -14.71 11.07
N LEU A 173 19.41 -15.09 9.92
CA LEU A 173 20.01 -16.05 8.98
C LEU A 173 21.26 -15.48 8.27
N LEU A 174 21.25 -14.18 7.95
CA LEU A 174 22.38 -13.50 7.31
C LEU A 174 23.59 -13.43 8.25
N GLU A 175 23.38 -12.96 9.48
CA GLU A 175 24.43 -12.89 10.51
C GLU A 175 25.00 -14.28 10.82
N ALA A 176 24.14 -15.30 10.92
CA ALA A 176 24.57 -16.68 11.12
C ALA A 176 25.45 -17.19 9.97
N SER A 177 25.04 -16.93 8.72
CA SER A 177 25.79 -17.34 7.52
C SER A 177 27.15 -16.64 7.43
N LEU A 178 27.18 -15.33 7.70
CA LEU A 178 28.41 -14.54 7.73
C LEU A 178 29.37 -15.00 8.84
N ASP A 179 28.86 -15.31 10.03
CA ASP A 179 29.67 -15.83 11.13
C ASP A 179 30.22 -17.23 10.77
N ASP A 180 29.41 -18.12 10.18
CA ASP A 180 29.86 -19.46 9.76
C ASP A 180 30.95 -19.44 8.69
N GLU A 181 30.93 -18.46 7.77
CA GLU A 181 32.03 -18.18 6.84
C GLU A 181 33.14 -17.28 7.43
N ARG A 182 33.09 -16.96 8.72
CA ARG A 182 34.06 -16.13 9.47
C ARG A 182 34.22 -14.71 8.93
N LEU A 183 33.20 -14.19 8.26
CA LEU A 183 33.18 -12.85 7.68
C LEU A 183 32.79 -11.78 8.72
N LEU A 184 32.12 -12.19 9.80
CA LEU A 184 31.55 -11.28 10.80
C LEU A 184 32.58 -10.74 11.81
N TYR A 185 33.65 -11.49 12.12
CA TYR A 185 34.69 -11.10 13.09
C TYR A 185 35.51 -9.86 12.69
N ASN A 186 35.43 -9.41 11.44
CA ASN A 186 36.24 -8.30 10.93
C ASN A 186 35.60 -6.92 11.15
N ILE A 187 34.42 -6.83 11.79
CA ILE A 187 33.66 -5.57 11.92
C ILE A 187 33.28 -5.32 13.39
N PRO A 188 33.95 -4.36 14.08
CA PRO A 188 33.72 -4.07 15.50
C PRO A 188 32.32 -3.49 15.82
N GLU A 189 31.66 -2.87 14.84
CA GLU A 189 30.41 -2.11 15.03
C GLU A 189 29.14 -2.97 14.92
N ILE A 190 29.25 -4.19 14.39
CA ILE A 190 28.11 -5.09 14.17
C ILE A 190 28.18 -6.23 15.18
N LYS A 191 27.59 -6.04 16.36
CA LYS A 191 27.29 -7.17 17.24
C LYS A 191 26.04 -7.88 16.70
N PRO A 192 26.11 -9.19 16.39
CA PRO A 192 24.94 -9.97 16.03
C PRO A 192 23.86 -9.81 17.09
N ARG A 193 22.60 -9.66 16.66
CA ARG A 193 21.49 -9.34 17.58
C ARG A 193 21.29 -10.38 18.68
N TRP A 194 21.71 -11.60 18.41
CA TRP A 194 21.69 -12.74 19.32
C TRP A 194 22.73 -12.68 20.43
N LEU A 195 23.83 -11.94 20.25
CA LEU A 195 24.87 -11.80 21.28
C LEU A 195 24.43 -10.88 22.42
N SER A 196 23.45 -10.00 22.20
CA SER A 196 22.94 -9.05 23.21
C SER A 196 22.16 -9.74 24.33
N ASN A 197 21.60 -10.94 24.11
CA ASN A 197 20.87 -11.71 25.12
C ASN A 197 21.76 -12.76 25.83
N SER A 198 23.08 -12.67 25.69
CA SER A 198 24.04 -13.67 26.21
C SER A 198 24.19 -13.71 27.74
N HIS A 199 23.51 -12.85 28.49
CA HIS A 199 23.74 -12.73 29.94
C HIS A 199 22.91 -13.66 30.83
N ASP A 200 22.11 -14.60 30.31
CA ASP A 200 21.24 -15.39 31.18
C ASP A 200 21.15 -16.90 30.89
N MET A 201 22.02 -17.44 30.04
CA MET A 201 21.99 -18.88 29.77
C MET A 201 23.42 -19.44 29.73
N ASP A 202 24.03 -19.59 30.90
CA ASP A 202 25.02 -20.65 31.14
C ASP A 202 24.28 -21.99 30.96
N ILE A 203 24.09 -22.39 29.71
CA ILE A 203 23.59 -23.72 29.39
C ILE A 203 24.81 -24.62 29.48
N ASP A 204 24.94 -25.31 30.61
CA ASP A 204 25.58 -26.62 30.66
C ASP A 204 24.83 -27.52 29.67
N VAL A 205 25.17 -27.40 28.38
CA VAL A 205 24.66 -28.30 27.35
C VAL A 205 25.23 -29.67 27.70
N PRO A 206 24.41 -30.65 28.10
CA PRO A 206 24.93 -31.99 28.33
C PRO A 206 25.62 -32.43 27.05
N ASP A 207 26.75 -33.13 27.20
CA ASP A 207 27.67 -33.54 26.15
C ASP A 207 27.01 -34.56 25.18
N CYS A 208 26.00 -34.12 24.43
CA CYS A 208 25.09 -34.98 23.67
C CYS A 208 25.61 -35.29 22.26
N ASN A 209 26.76 -34.73 21.85
CA ASN A 209 27.24 -34.78 20.46
C ASN A 209 28.56 -35.53 20.24
N ASN A 210 29.02 -36.33 21.21
CA ASN A 210 30.26 -37.10 21.06
C ASN A 210 30.21 -38.29 20.07
N ARG A 211 29.15 -38.45 19.25
CA ARG A 211 29.07 -39.52 18.24
C ARG A 211 29.29 -39.07 16.80
N MET A 212 29.21 -37.78 16.49
CA MET A 212 29.38 -37.31 15.11
C MET A 212 30.86 -37.08 14.79
N HIS A 213 31.37 -37.72 13.74
CA HIS A 213 32.74 -37.43 13.28
C HIS A 213 32.86 -35.96 12.90
N ARG A 214 33.97 -35.33 13.31
CA ARG A 214 34.26 -33.91 13.08
C ARG A 214 34.01 -33.48 11.63
N GLU A 215 34.44 -34.30 10.69
CA GLU A 215 34.27 -34.07 9.24
C GLU A 215 32.79 -34.01 8.82
N GLN A 216 31.96 -34.91 9.34
CA GLN A 216 30.52 -34.91 9.06
C GLN A 216 29.84 -33.68 9.67
N LYS A 217 30.28 -33.28 10.87
CA LYS A 217 29.78 -32.06 11.54
C LYS A 217 30.12 -30.81 10.73
N GLU A 218 31.36 -30.69 10.26
CA GLU A 218 31.81 -29.59 9.41
C GLU A 218 31.06 -29.56 8.06
N TRP A 219 30.85 -30.73 7.46
CA TRP A 219 30.03 -30.85 6.25
C TRP A 219 28.58 -30.38 6.48
N LEU A 220 27.93 -30.82 7.55
CA LEU A 220 26.56 -30.37 7.88
C LEU A 220 26.49 -28.87 8.11
N LEU A 221 27.46 -28.29 8.81
CA LEU A 221 27.50 -26.85 9.03
C LEU A 221 27.57 -26.11 7.68
N ARG A 222 28.41 -26.58 6.77
CA ARG A 222 28.55 -26.01 5.43
C ARG A 222 27.25 -26.09 4.62
N GLU A 223 26.60 -27.25 4.61
CA GLU A 223 25.31 -27.43 3.91
C GLU A 223 24.19 -26.62 4.55
N ASN A 224 24.20 -26.44 5.87
CA ASN A 224 23.24 -25.60 6.55
C ASN A 224 23.43 -24.11 6.20
N THR A 225 24.67 -23.63 6.18
CA THR A 225 24.96 -22.26 5.74
C THR A 225 24.52 -22.05 4.29
N LYS A 226 24.77 -23.02 3.41
CA LYS A 226 24.29 -22.99 2.03
C LYS A 226 22.76 -22.90 1.96
N LEU A 227 22.04 -23.74 2.70
CA LEU A 227 20.58 -23.69 2.75
C LEU A 227 20.06 -22.36 3.31
N ALA A 228 20.71 -21.81 4.34
CA ALA A 228 20.34 -20.50 4.90
C ALA A 228 20.46 -19.38 3.85
N ILE A 229 21.54 -19.39 3.06
CA ILE A 229 21.71 -18.44 1.94
C ILE A 229 20.63 -18.63 0.87
N GLU A 230 20.29 -19.88 0.52
CA GLU A 230 19.20 -20.17 -0.41
C GLU A 230 17.86 -19.62 0.10
N ILE A 231 17.54 -19.84 1.37
CA ILE A 231 16.33 -19.30 2.01
C ILE A 231 16.32 -17.76 1.97
N ILE A 232 17.43 -17.09 2.26
CA ILE A 232 17.55 -15.63 2.15
C ILE A 232 17.20 -15.18 0.72
N VAL A 233 17.74 -15.84 -0.31
CA VAL A 233 17.44 -15.52 -1.71
C VAL A 233 15.96 -15.73 -2.02
N GLU A 234 15.36 -16.83 -1.55
CA GLU A 234 13.93 -17.11 -1.72
C GLU A 234 13.04 -16.02 -1.08
N PHE A 235 13.40 -15.53 0.12
CA PHE A 235 12.75 -14.38 0.75
C PHE A 235 12.87 -13.08 -0.04
N LEU A 236 14.00 -12.83 -0.69
CA LEU A 236 14.15 -11.63 -1.52
C LEU A 236 13.36 -11.72 -2.83
N GLN A 237 13.20 -12.93 -3.37
CA GLN A 237 12.44 -13.18 -4.60
C GLN A 237 10.93 -13.20 -4.37
N ASN A 238 10.47 -13.65 -3.20
CA ASN A 238 9.06 -13.70 -2.89
C ASN A 238 8.45 -12.28 -2.85
N LYS A 239 7.38 -12.09 -3.63
CA LYS A 239 6.75 -10.78 -3.86
C LYS A 239 6.26 -10.12 -2.57
N MET A 240 5.73 -10.92 -1.64
CA MET A 240 5.17 -10.41 -0.40
C MET A 240 6.29 -9.99 0.56
N THR A 241 7.26 -10.86 0.80
CA THR A 241 8.40 -10.56 1.69
C THR A 241 9.27 -9.44 1.14
N SER A 242 9.46 -9.36 -0.19
CA SER A 242 10.13 -8.23 -0.84
C SER A 242 9.42 -6.89 -0.59
N ARG A 243 8.07 -6.89 -0.61
CA ARG A 243 7.27 -5.70 -0.22
C ARG A 243 7.40 -5.37 1.26
N LEU A 244 7.43 -6.37 2.15
CA LEU A 244 7.68 -6.11 3.58
C LEU A 244 9.07 -5.50 3.80
N LEU A 245 10.10 -5.99 3.10
CA LEU A 245 11.46 -5.43 3.16
C LEU A 245 11.55 -4.02 2.56
N SER A 246 10.72 -3.70 1.58
CA SER A 246 10.62 -2.34 1.04
C SER A 246 10.11 -1.35 2.10
N LEU A 247 9.21 -1.79 2.99
CA LEU A 247 8.77 -1.01 4.15
C LEU A 247 9.89 -0.83 5.19
N VAL A 248 10.70 -1.86 5.43
CA VAL A 248 11.88 -1.76 6.31
C VAL A 248 12.87 -0.74 5.77
N HIS A 249 13.18 -0.80 4.47
CA HIS A 249 14.07 0.16 3.82
C HIS A 249 13.59 1.62 3.99
N ARG A 250 12.27 1.85 3.92
CA ARG A 250 11.69 3.19 4.07
C ARG A 250 11.69 3.69 5.51
N ASN A 251 11.35 2.82 6.47
CA ASN A 251 11.04 3.23 7.84
C ASN A 251 12.16 2.96 8.86
N MET A 252 13.09 2.05 8.56
CA MET A 252 14.21 1.67 9.44
C MET A 252 15.57 1.79 8.74
N PRO A 253 15.98 3.01 8.30
CA PRO A 253 17.15 3.20 7.45
C PRO A 253 18.47 2.77 8.09
N LEU A 254 18.62 2.93 9.41
CA LEU A 254 19.82 2.48 10.14
C LEU A 254 19.95 0.95 10.10
N HIS A 255 18.87 0.24 10.43
CA HIS A 255 18.85 -1.22 10.42
C HIS A 255 18.99 -1.78 9.00
N TRP A 256 18.33 -1.16 8.03
CA TRP A 256 18.48 -1.52 6.62
C TRP A 256 19.89 -1.27 6.10
N GLY A 257 20.52 -0.16 6.49
CA GLY A 257 21.90 0.16 6.13
C GLY A 257 22.88 -0.93 6.59
N SER A 258 22.77 -1.35 7.85
CA SER A 258 23.54 -2.47 8.41
C SER A 258 23.28 -3.78 7.66
N PHE A 259 22.01 -4.11 7.44
CA PHE A 259 21.62 -5.32 6.70
C PHE A 259 22.16 -5.31 5.26
N ASN A 260 22.03 -4.19 4.55
CA ASN A 260 22.54 -4.06 3.18
C ASN A 260 24.07 -4.18 3.12
N TYR A 261 24.78 -3.61 4.10
CA TYR A 261 26.23 -3.77 4.20
C TYR A 261 26.62 -5.23 4.43
N GLN A 262 25.95 -5.92 5.36
CA GLN A 262 26.14 -7.36 5.60
C GLN A 262 25.85 -8.21 4.34
N MET A 263 24.80 -7.86 3.58
CA MET A 263 24.48 -8.51 2.31
C MET A 263 25.56 -8.31 1.24
N GLN A 264 26.11 -7.10 1.14
CA GLN A 264 27.23 -6.82 0.24
C GLN A 264 28.48 -7.60 0.67
N LEU A 265 28.75 -7.69 1.97
CA LEU A 265 29.86 -8.47 2.50
C LEU A 265 29.73 -9.95 2.14
N LEU A 266 28.53 -10.53 2.28
CA LEU A 266 28.22 -11.89 1.87
C LEU A 266 28.41 -12.04 0.35
N ALA A 267 27.88 -11.11 -0.45
CA ALA A 267 27.98 -11.14 -1.90
C ALA A 267 29.42 -11.13 -2.40
N SER A 268 30.28 -10.32 -1.79
CA SER A 268 31.67 -10.13 -2.22
C SER A 268 32.61 -11.23 -1.72
N ASN A 269 32.37 -11.81 -0.54
CA ASN A 269 33.36 -12.65 0.13
C ASN A 269 32.90 -14.10 0.39
N SER A 270 31.61 -14.42 0.21
CA SER A 270 31.12 -15.78 0.43
C SER A 270 31.66 -16.75 -0.61
N SER A 271 32.36 -17.77 -0.12
CA SER A 271 32.84 -18.89 -0.93
C SER A 271 31.69 -19.83 -1.33
N LEU A 272 30.64 -19.91 -0.48
CA LEU A 272 29.48 -20.78 -0.68
C LEU A 272 28.52 -20.19 -1.71
N LEU A 273 28.28 -18.87 -1.67
CA LEU A 273 27.43 -18.18 -2.62
C LEU A 273 27.95 -18.28 -4.06
N ARG A 274 29.27 -18.33 -4.24
CA ARG A 274 29.87 -18.52 -5.57
C ARG A 274 29.51 -19.86 -6.21
N ASN A 275 29.22 -20.87 -5.39
CA ASN A 275 28.89 -22.23 -5.84
C ASN A 275 27.37 -22.50 -5.90
N LEU A 276 26.55 -21.51 -5.54
CA LEU A 276 25.11 -21.59 -5.59
C LEU A 276 24.56 -21.23 -6.98
N LYS A 277 23.37 -21.75 -7.30
CA LYS A 277 22.65 -21.43 -8.55
C LYS A 277 22.40 -19.92 -8.70
N HIS A 278 22.14 -19.25 -7.59
CA HIS A 278 22.01 -17.80 -7.51
C HIS A 278 23.37 -17.21 -7.09
N ASN A 279 23.98 -16.46 -8.00
CA ASN A 279 25.30 -15.85 -7.78
C ASN A 279 25.20 -14.51 -7.03
N ALA A 280 26.33 -13.97 -6.62
CA ALA A 280 26.45 -12.65 -5.99
C ALA A 280 25.71 -11.54 -6.74
N ASN A 281 25.74 -11.55 -8.08
CA ASN A 281 25.04 -10.57 -8.91
C ASN A 281 23.51 -10.69 -8.79
N THR A 282 22.97 -11.89 -8.63
CA THR A 282 21.54 -12.11 -8.41
C THR A 282 21.11 -11.52 -7.08
N LEU A 283 21.90 -11.74 -6.02
CA LEU A 283 21.63 -11.21 -4.69
C LEU A 283 21.69 -9.68 -4.67
N LEU A 284 22.70 -9.08 -5.29
CA LEU A 284 22.81 -7.63 -5.43
C LEU A 284 21.69 -7.04 -6.29
N SER A 285 21.30 -7.71 -7.38
CA SER A 285 20.16 -7.29 -8.20
C SER A 285 18.85 -7.34 -7.43
N LEU A 286 18.62 -8.34 -6.58
CA LEU A 286 17.43 -8.44 -5.75
C LEU A 286 17.39 -7.32 -4.69
N MET A 287 18.52 -7.03 -4.06
CA MET A 287 18.68 -5.90 -3.14
C MET A 287 18.41 -4.56 -3.83
N GLU A 288 18.95 -4.39 -5.04
CA GLU A 288 18.70 -3.20 -5.86
C GLU A 288 17.24 -3.14 -6.32
N ASN A 289 16.58 -4.26 -6.60
CA ASN A 289 15.16 -4.30 -6.92
C ASN A 289 14.28 -3.94 -5.72
N ILE A 290 14.70 -4.17 -4.47
CA ILE A 290 13.99 -3.65 -3.30
C ILE A 290 14.17 -2.13 -3.24
N ARG A 291 15.38 -1.62 -3.53
CA ARG A 291 15.65 -0.18 -3.63
C ARG A 291 14.90 0.47 -4.80
N VAL A 292 14.81 -0.19 -5.95
CA VAL A 292 14.18 0.26 -7.19
C VAL A 292 12.68 0.04 -7.16
N GLY A 293 12.17 -0.99 -6.50
CA GLY A 293 10.75 -1.10 -6.17
C GLY A 293 10.34 0.07 -5.31
N VAL A 294 11.18 0.43 -4.31
CA VAL A 294 11.01 1.69 -3.56
C VAL A 294 11.23 2.90 -4.44
N SER A 295 12.15 2.94 -5.40
CA SER A 295 12.46 4.14 -6.21
C SER A 295 11.58 4.32 -7.44
N HIS A 296 10.96 3.27 -7.99
CA HIS A 296 9.89 3.32 -8.98
C HIS A 296 8.57 3.60 -8.29
N GLU A 297 8.33 3.06 -7.08
CA GLU A 297 7.29 3.59 -6.21
C GLU A 297 7.63 5.02 -5.73
N ARG A 298 8.90 5.45 -5.64
CA ARG A 298 9.28 6.86 -5.34
C ARG A 298 9.19 7.71 -6.59
N ASN A 299 9.45 7.21 -7.78
CA ASN A 299 9.34 8.03 -8.98
C ASN A 299 7.87 8.12 -9.44
N THR A 300 7.03 7.15 -9.06
CA THR A 300 5.56 7.21 -9.24
C THR A 300 4.82 7.79 -8.03
N LYS A 301 5.28 7.57 -6.78
CA LYS A 301 4.69 8.12 -5.54
C LYS A 301 5.45 9.25 -4.88
N SER A 302 6.72 9.54 -5.15
CA SER A 302 7.45 10.74 -4.61
C SER A 302 7.39 11.95 -5.50
N LYS A 303 6.92 11.84 -6.74
CA LYS A 303 6.24 12.98 -7.38
C LYS A 303 4.90 13.31 -6.70
N LEU A 304 4.38 12.41 -5.86
CA LEU A 304 3.11 12.56 -5.17
C LEU A 304 3.23 12.82 -3.65
N GLU A 305 4.23 12.25 -2.99
CA GLU A 305 4.42 12.22 -1.53
C GLU A 305 5.35 13.32 -1.02
N SER A 306 6.04 14.09 -1.88
CA SER A 306 6.82 15.24 -1.39
C SER A 306 5.95 16.43 -0.97
N ASN A 307 4.63 16.40 -1.16
CA ASN A 307 3.72 17.46 -0.74
C ASN A 307 2.48 17.02 0.06
N VAL A 308 2.32 15.75 0.48
CA VAL A 308 1.11 15.35 1.23
C VAL A 308 1.44 14.40 2.37
N VAL A 309 1.63 14.98 3.56
CA VAL A 309 1.30 14.31 4.82
C VAL A 309 -0.03 14.88 5.29
N VAL A 310 -1.11 14.13 5.12
CA VAL A 310 -2.35 14.34 5.89
C VAL A 310 -2.73 13.00 6.47
N THR A 311 -2.58 12.87 7.77
CA THR A 311 -3.11 11.77 8.58
C THR A 311 -4.64 11.90 8.62
N PRO A 312 -5.40 10.81 8.43
CA PRO A 312 -6.84 10.85 8.66
C PRO A 312 -7.07 10.69 10.17
N THR A 313 -7.38 11.79 10.85
CA THR A 313 -8.03 11.73 12.16
C THR A 313 -9.52 12.02 11.99
N ASP A 314 -10.29 11.11 12.55
CA ASP A 314 -11.72 11.17 12.89
C ASP A 314 -12.78 11.50 11.83
N GLN A 315 -13.73 10.58 11.78
CA GLN A 315 -15.00 10.68 11.08
C GLN A 315 -15.82 11.85 11.65
N SER A 316 -16.02 12.89 10.84
CA SER A 316 -17.19 13.77 10.99
C SER A 316 -17.81 14.04 9.61
N TYR A 317 -19.04 13.55 9.46
CA TYR A 317 -19.87 13.79 8.29
C TYR A 317 -20.17 15.29 8.17
N GLY A 318 -19.73 15.92 7.07
CA GLY A 318 -20.34 17.19 6.64
C GLY A 318 -19.47 18.19 5.88
N SER A 319 -18.14 18.19 6.03
CA SER A 319 -17.30 19.28 5.45
C SER A 319 -15.92 18.86 4.92
N SER A 320 -15.58 17.57 4.91
CA SER A 320 -14.20 17.08 4.74
C SER A 320 -13.91 16.36 3.41
N TRP A 321 -14.62 16.66 2.32
CA TRP A 321 -14.32 16.02 1.02
C TRP A 321 -13.26 16.77 0.20
N SER A 322 -12.97 18.03 0.51
CA SER A 322 -11.94 18.81 -0.22
C SER A 322 -10.52 18.36 0.11
N SER A 323 -10.25 17.91 1.34
CA SER A 323 -8.93 17.40 1.75
C SER A 323 -8.54 16.10 1.05
N LEU A 324 -9.53 15.27 0.69
CA LEU A 324 -9.32 14.00 -0.03
C LEU A 324 -8.75 14.19 -1.44
N TRP A 325 -8.95 15.37 -2.03
CA TRP A 325 -8.51 15.69 -3.40
C TRP A 325 -7.35 16.68 -3.46
N LEU A 326 -6.84 17.12 -2.30
CA LEU A 326 -5.63 17.96 -2.20
C LEU A 326 -4.42 17.37 -2.96
N PRO A 327 -4.18 16.04 -2.99
CA PRO A 327 -3.09 15.50 -3.79
C PRO A 327 -3.22 15.78 -5.29
N ILE A 328 -4.46 15.89 -5.81
CA ILE A 328 -4.70 16.27 -7.21
C ILE A 328 -4.34 17.74 -7.42
N ASP A 329 -4.73 18.62 -6.50
CA ASP A 329 -4.41 20.06 -6.59
C ASP A 329 -2.89 20.29 -6.65
N LEU A 330 -2.13 19.62 -5.78
CA LEU A 330 -0.68 19.75 -5.71
C LEU A 330 0.03 19.21 -6.95
N LEU A 331 -0.45 18.08 -7.50
CA LEU A 331 0.15 17.50 -8.69
C LEU A 331 -0.15 18.33 -9.95
N LEU A 332 -1.36 18.88 -10.05
CA LEU A 332 -1.70 19.79 -11.14
C LEU A 332 -0.86 21.07 -11.07
N GLU A 333 -0.54 21.56 -9.87
CA GLU A 333 0.39 22.68 -9.67
C GLU A 333 1.82 22.31 -10.09
N ASP A 334 2.34 21.13 -9.69
CA ASP A 334 3.68 20.64 -10.13
C ASP A 334 3.75 20.49 -11.65
N ALA A 335 2.66 20.05 -12.29
CA ALA A 335 2.57 19.92 -13.73
C ALA A 335 2.64 21.27 -14.47
N LEU A 336 2.39 22.41 -13.79
CA LEU A 336 2.55 23.74 -14.38
C LEU A 336 4.02 24.19 -14.45
N ASP A 337 4.90 23.69 -13.57
CA ASP A 337 6.22 24.31 -13.37
C ASP A 337 7.23 24.01 -14.47
N GLY A 338 6.92 23.13 -15.44
CA GLY A 338 7.57 23.01 -16.76
C GLY A 338 9.09 22.76 -16.82
N GLY A 339 9.81 22.87 -15.71
CA GLY A 339 11.27 22.86 -15.63
C GLY A 339 11.89 21.47 -15.55
N GLN A 340 11.07 20.41 -15.46
CA GLN A 340 11.55 19.04 -15.34
C GLN A 340 11.00 18.18 -16.50
N VAL A 341 11.90 17.63 -17.31
CA VAL A 341 11.56 16.61 -18.32
C VAL A 341 11.22 15.32 -17.58
N ALA A 342 9.93 15.11 -17.31
CA ALA A 342 9.46 13.91 -16.62
C ALA A 342 9.59 12.68 -17.54
N ALA A 343 9.99 11.54 -16.96
CA ALA A 343 10.09 10.26 -17.66
C ALA A 343 8.73 9.69 -18.14
N PHE A 344 7.63 10.22 -17.60
CA PHE A 344 6.25 9.83 -17.90
C PHE A 344 5.42 11.07 -18.27
N SER A 345 4.39 10.87 -19.08
CA SER A 345 3.49 11.96 -19.45
C SER A 345 2.65 12.42 -18.24
N ALA A 346 2.30 13.71 -18.17
CA ALA A 346 1.40 14.22 -17.11
C ALA A 346 0.07 13.45 -17.07
N ILE A 347 -0.41 12.98 -18.23
CA ILE A 347 -1.61 12.17 -18.38
C ILE A 347 -1.47 10.84 -17.62
N GLU A 348 -0.37 10.12 -17.79
CA GLU A 348 -0.14 8.82 -17.10
C GLU A 348 -0.04 9.01 -15.59
N ILE A 349 0.69 10.03 -15.14
CA ILE A 349 0.89 10.31 -13.70
C ILE A 349 -0.45 10.64 -13.04
N ILE A 350 -1.23 11.56 -13.63
CA ILE A 350 -2.53 11.96 -13.09
C ILE A 350 -3.52 10.78 -13.17
N THR A 351 -3.50 9.97 -14.23
CA THR A 351 -4.36 8.77 -14.35
C THR A 351 -4.10 7.77 -13.23
N GLY A 352 -2.82 7.49 -12.95
CA GLY A 352 -2.42 6.61 -11.85
C GLY A 352 -2.86 7.15 -10.48
N LEU A 353 -2.68 8.46 -10.25
CA LEU A 353 -3.12 9.11 -9.03
C LEU A 353 -4.64 9.01 -8.83
N VAL A 354 -5.41 9.33 -9.86
CA VAL A 354 -6.87 9.34 -9.80
C VAL A 354 -7.39 7.92 -9.48
N LYS A 355 -6.82 6.87 -10.08
CA LYS A 355 -7.13 5.47 -9.76
C LYS A 355 -6.76 5.09 -8.32
N LEU A 356 -5.61 5.56 -7.83
CA LEU A 356 -5.15 5.30 -6.47
C LEU A 356 -6.06 6.00 -5.44
N LEU A 357 -6.37 7.28 -5.63
CA LEU A 357 -7.26 8.00 -4.73
C LEU A 357 -8.67 7.42 -4.75
N HIS A 358 -9.15 6.99 -5.92
CA HIS A 358 -10.41 6.27 -6.03
C HIS A 358 -10.43 5.01 -5.16
N SER A 359 -9.38 4.18 -5.23
CA SER A 359 -9.29 2.91 -4.48
C SER A 359 -9.08 3.11 -2.98
N VAL A 360 -8.19 4.03 -2.59
CA VAL A 360 -7.90 4.36 -1.18
C VAL A 360 -9.12 4.98 -0.50
N ASN A 361 -9.84 5.87 -1.19
CA ASN A 361 -11.00 6.54 -0.60
C ASN A 361 -12.29 5.71 -0.69
N GLY A 362 -12.28 4.55 -1.36
CA GLY A 362 -13.48 3.74 -1.60
C GLY A 362 -14.64 4.52 -2.26
N SER A 363 -14.32 5.56 -3.04
CA SER A 363 -15.29 6.51 -3.56
C SER A 363 -15.93 6.01 -4.86
N LYS A 364 -17.10 6.52 -5.24
CA LYS A 364 -17.64 6.31 -6.60
C LYS A 364 -16.81 7.09 -7.63
N TRP A 365 -16.68 6.59 -8.86
CA TRP A 365 -16.00 7.29 -9.95
C TRP A 365 -16.57 8.68 -10.19
N GLN A 366 -17.88 8.86 -9.99
CA GLN A 366 -18.55 10.15 -10.00
C GLN A 366 -17.85 11.20 -9.11
N ASN A 367 -17.53 10.84 -7.86
CA ASN A 367 -16.90 11.75 -6.91
C ASN A 367 -15.43 11.99 -7.27
N THR A 368 -14.76 10.96 -7.78
CA THR A 368 -13.37 11.05 -8.24
C THR A 368 -13.24 12.00 -9.44
N PHE A 369 -14.10 11.86 -10.45
CA PHE A 369 -14.15 12.77 -11.60
C PHE A 369 -14.50 14.19 -11.18
N LEU A 370 -15.49 14.36 -10.29
CA LEU A 370 -15.84 15.68 -9.77
C LEU A 370 -14.66 16.34 -9.05
N GLY A 371 -13.92 15.59 -8.22
CA GLY A 371 -12.72 16.07 -7.54
C GLY A 371 -11.63 16.53 -8.51
N LEU A 372 -11.38 15.73 -9.55
CA LEU A 372 -10.41 16.05 -10.61
C LEU A 372 -10.78 17.33 -11.37
N TRP A 373 -12.04 17.45 -11.84
CA TRP A 373 -12.51 18.65 -12.53
C TRP A 373 -12.47 19.89 -11.63
N THR A 374 -12.84 19.73 -10.37
CA THR A 374 -12.84 20.81 -9.38
C THR A 374 -11.42 21.30 -9.09
N ALA A 375 -10.42 20.40 -9.05
CA ALA A 375 -9.01 20.77 -8.90
C ALA A 375 -8.49 21.55 -10.11
N ALA A 376 -8.72 21.04 -11.33
CA ALA A 376 -8.31 21.73 -12.56
C ALA A 376 -8.98 23.11 -12.73
N LEU A 377 -10.26 23.23 -12.37
CA LEU A 377 -10.97 24.51 -12.40
C LEU A 377 -10.46 25.48 -11.34
N ARG A 378 -10.15 25.02 -10.12
CA ARG A 378 -9.54 25.87 -9.08
C ARG A 378 -8.21 26.45 -9.54
N LEU A 379 -7.41 25.68 -10.27
CA LEU A 379 -6.17 26.14 -10.88
C LEU A 379 -6.39 27.29 -11.87
N VAL A 380 -7.35 27.13 -12.79
CA VAL A 380 -7.73 28.18 -13.76
C VAL A 380 -8.26 29.43 -13.05
N GLN A 381 -9.10 29.27 -12.03
CA GLN A 381 -9.64 30.41 -11.27
C GLN A 381 -8.56 31.15 -10.48
N ARG A 382 -7.53 30.46 -9.99
CA ARG A 382 -6.41 31.09 -9.27
C ARG A 382 -5.57 31.99 -10.17
N GLU A 383 -5.31 31.56 -11.40
CA GLU A 383 -4.54 32.32 -12.38
C GLU A 383 -5.37 33.40 -13.11
N ARG A 384 -6.70 33.40 -12.95
CA ARG A 384 -7.62 34.34 -13.63
C ARG A 384 -7.35 35.81 -13.30
N ASP A 385 -7.12 36.12 -12.02
CA ASP A 385 -6.99 37.50 -11.50
C ASP A 385 -5.56 37.85 -11.03
N SER A 386 -4.59 36.96 -11.29
CA SER A 386 -3.23 37.08 -10.75
C SER A 386 -2.48 38.28 -11.35
N LYS A 387 -2.19 39.27 -10.50
CA LYS A 387 -1.10 40.27 -10.69
C LYS A 387 0.23 39.79 -10.07
N ALA A 388 0.29 38.55 -9.59
CA ALA A 388 1.18 38.13 -8.49
C ALA A 388 2.29 37.14 -8.89
N GLY A 389 2.56 36.95 -10.18
CA GLY A 389 3.71 36.16 -10.66
C GLY A 389 4.37 36.79 -11.89
N PRO A 390 5.69 36.63 -12.10
CA PRO A 390 6.41 37.22 -13.23
C PRO A 390 6.09 36.57 -14.59
N ILE A 391 5.29 35.49 -14.63
CA ILE A 391 4.94 34.74 -15.86
C ILE A 391 3.45 34.36 -15.82
N PRO A 392 2.61 34.81 -16.78
CA PRO A 392 1.22 34.38 -16.87
C PRO A 392 1.15 32.90 -17.29
N ARG A 393 0.47 32.05 -16.48
CA ARG A 393 0.37 30.59 -16.71
C ARG A 393 -1.01 30.13 -17.19
N LEU A 394 -1.88 31.07 -17.56
CA LEU A 394 -3.27 30.80 -17.87
C LEU A 394 -3.44 29.78 -19.02
N ASP A 395 -2.66 29.91 -20.09
CA ASP A 395 -2.71 28.98 -21.23
C ASP A 395 -2.34 27.54 -20.83
N THR A 396 -1.36 27.39 -19.94
CA THR A 396 -0.97 26.08 -19.39
C THR A 396 -2.08 25.51 -18.51
N CYS A 397 -2.73 26.33 -17.69
CA CYS A 397 -3.88 25.91 -16.87
C CYS A 397 -5.07 25.47 -17.75
N MET A 398 -5.34 26.22 -18.82
CA MET A 398 -6.37 25.86 -19.79
C MET A 398 -6.03 24.56 -20.54
N CYS A 399 -4.76 24.32 -20.86
CA CYS A 399 -4.29 23.06 -21.42
C CYS A 399 -4.45 21.90 -20.42
N LEU A 400 -4.12 22.11 -19.14
CA LEU A 400 -4.35 21.10 -18.10
C LEU A 400 -5.84 20.76 -17.96
N LEU A 401 -6.72 21.77 -17.97
CA LEU A 401 -8.16 21.59 -17.87
C LEU A 401 -8.76 20.91 -19.11
N LEU A 402 -8.57 21.52 -20.29
CA LEU A 402 -9.27 21.12 -21.51
C LEU A 402 -8.56 20.00 -22.26
N SER A 403 -7.27 19.78 -22.01
CA SER A 403 -6.49 18.76 -22.71
C SER A 403 -5.98 17.63 -21.84
N ILE A 404 -5.33 17.88 -20.70
CA ILE A 404 -4.75 16.78 -19.91
C ILE A 404 -5.84 16.07 -19.10
N THR A 405 -6.69 16.82 -18.40
CA THR A 405 -7.78 16.27 -17.57
C THR A 405 -8.77 15.47 -18.40
N THR A 406 -9.15 15.98 -19.56
CA THR A 406 -9.98 15.28 -20.55
C THR A 406 -9.33 13.98 -21.05
N HIS A 407 -8.00 13.91 -21.22
CA HIS A 407 -7.31 12.66 -21.61
C HIS A 407 -7.27 11.66 -20.47
N VAL A 408 -7.03 12.12 -19.24
CA VAL A 408 -7.07 11.27 -18.04
C VAL A 408 -8.44 10.60 -17.92
N VAL A 409 -9.52 11.38 -18.08
CA VAL A 409 -10.89 10.86 -18.06
C VAL A 409 -11.13 9.88 -19.20
N ALA A 410 -10.65 10.18 -20.43
CA ALA A 410 -10.76 9.27 -21.56
C ALA A 410 -10.11 7.91 -21.26
N ASN A 411 -8.85 7.90 -20.82
CA ASN A 411 -8.11 6.68 -20.50
C ASN A 411 -8.84 5.81 -19.46
N ILE A 412 -9.45 6.43 -18.46
CA ILE A 412 -10.18 5.72 -17.39
C ILE A 412 -11.48 5.11 -17.91
N VAL A 413 -12.19 5.80 -18.80
CA VAL A 413 -13.45 5.30 -19.40
C VAL A 413 -13.16 4.23 -20.44
N GLU A 414 -12.18 4.46 -21.32
CA GLU A 414 -11.78 3.52 -22.37
C GLU A 414 -11.25 2.20 -21.82
N GLU A 415 -10.54 2.22 -20.68
CA GLU A 415 -10.08 0.99 -20.02
C GLU A 415 -11.24 0.06 -19.63
N GLU A 416 -12.31 0.61 -19.03
CA GLU A 416 -13.49 -0.20 -18.68
C GLU A 416 -14.23 -0.68 -19.92
N GLU A 417 -14.42 0.19 -20.91
CA GLU A 417 -15.12 -0.18 -22.14
C GLU A 417 -14.34 -1.22 -22.95
N SER A 418 -13.01 -1.18 -22.93
CA SER A 418 -12.15 -2.19 -23.56
C SER A 418 -12.26 -3.55 -22.85
N GLU A 419 -12.25 -3.57 -21.52
CA GLU A 419 -12.47 -4.79 -20.73
C GLU A 419 -13.83 -5.44 -21.04
N LEU A 420 -14.89 -4.62 -21.14
CA LEU A 420 -16.24 -5.10 -21.45
C LEU A 420 -16.37 -5.64 -22.89
N ILE A 421 -15.64 -5.07 -23.85
CA ILE A 421 -15.59 -5.58 -25.22
C ILE A 421 -14.87 -6.93 -25.25
N GLU A 422 -13.72 -7.07 -24.58
CA GLU A 422 -13.01 -8.35 -24.49
C GLU A 422 -13.86 -9.45 -23.82
N GLU A 423 -14.61 -9.12 -22.78
CA GLU A 423 -15.53 -10.06 -22.12
C GLU A 423 -16.71 -10.46 -23.03
N ALA A 424 -17.26 -9.51 -23.78
CA ALA A 424 -18.35 -9.76 -24.72
C ALA A 424 -17.92 -10.64 -25.91
N GLU A 425 -16.67 -10.51 -26.38
CA GLU A 425 -16.10 -11.32 -27.47
C GLU A 425 -15.79 -12.77 -27.05
N ARG A 426 -15.53 -13.03 -25.76
CA ARG A 426 -15.28 -14.38 -25.22
C ARG A 426 -16.55 -15.18 -24.93
N GLY A 427 -17.73 -14.56 -24.97
CA GLY A 427 -19.02 -15.20 -24.72
C GLY A 427 -19.58 -15.97 -25.94
N PRO A 428 -20.19 -17.16 -25.79
CA PRO A 428 -20.67 -17.99 -26.91
C PRO A 428 -21.97 -17.49 -27.58
N SER A 429 -22.46 -16.30 -27.24
CA SER A 429 -23.74 -15.79 -27.73
C SER A 429 -23.68 -14.28 -27.90
N ASN A 430 -23.57 -13.81 -29.15
CA ASN A 430 -24.33 -12.68 -29.74
C ASN A 430 -23.65 -12.16 -31.02
N GLN A 431 -23.85 -12.87 -32.14
CA GLN A 431 -23.81 -12.22 -33.46
C GLN A 431 -25.13 -11.48 -33.66
N GLY A 432 -25.12 -10.15 -33.51
CA GLY A 432 -26.24 -9.34 -34.00
C GLY A 432 -26.48 -8.04 -33.23
N LYS A 433 -26.09 -6.92 -33.87
CA LYS A 433 -26.32 -5.51 -33.51
C LYS A 433 -25.35 -4.91 -32.49
N SER A 434 -24.34 -4.22 -33.02
CA SER A 434 -23.42 -3.32 -32.32
C SER A 434 -24.16 -2.21 -31.58
N LYS A 435 -24.59 -2.48 -30.35
CA LYS A 435 -24.75 -1.41 -29.35
C LYS A 435 -23.41 -1.31 -28.64
N GLN A 436 -22.76 -0.16 -28.74
CA GLN A 436 -21.55 0.15 -27.98
C GLN A 436 -21.85 -0.16 -26.51
N VAL A 437 -21.12 -1.11 -25.92
CA VAL A 437 -21.29 -1.49 -24.52
C VAL A 437 -20.76 -0.31 -23.70
N LEU A 438 -21.67 0.57 -23.29
CA LEU A 438 -21.32 1.77 -22.56
C LEU A 438 -20.95 1.39 -21.12
N GLY A 439 -19.73 1.73 -20.70
CA GLY A 439 -19.22 1.43 -19.36
C GLY A 439 -19.95 2.21 -18.25
N LYS A 440 -19.93 1.68 -17.03
CA LYS A 440 -20.54 2.33 -15.86
C LYS A 440 -19.84 3.66 -15.54
N ARG A 441 -18.52 3.75 -15.76
CA ARG A 441 -17.71 4.96 -15.57
C ARG A 441 -18.16 6.10 -16.47
N ARG A 442 -18.62 5.84 -17.70
CA ARG A 442 -19.13 6.89 -18.60
C ARG A 442 -20.40 7.54 -18.04
N GLY A 443 -21.32 6.75 -17.46
CA GLY A 443 -22.51 7.27 -16.78
C GLY A 443 -22.17 8.08 -15.53
N GLU A 444 -21.18 7.63 -14.76
CA GLU A 444 -20.69 8.35 -13.58
C GLU A 444 -19.99 9.67 -13.95
N LEU A 445 -19.28 9.72 -15.08
CA LEU A 445 -18.72 10.94 -15.65
C LEU A 445 -19.81 11.96 -16.00
N ILE A 446 -20.85 11.54 -16.72
CA ILE A 446 -21.99 12.43 -17.06
C ILE A 446 -22.60 13.02 -15.79
N THR A 447 -22.81 12.18 -14.78
CA THR A 447 -23.37 12.63 -13.50
C THR A 447 -22.43 13.61 -12.78
N SER A 448 -21.11 13.42 -12.88
CA SER A 448 -20.11 14.35 -12.32
C SER A 448 -20.14 15.72 -13.00
N LEU A 449 -20.28 15.78 -14.33
CA LEU A 449 -20.34 17.03 -15.09
C LEU A 449 -21.66 17.78 -14.85
N LEU A 450 -22.77 17.06 -14.71
CA LEU A 450 -24.05 17.65 -14.30
C LEU A 450 -23.96 18.28 -12.90
N LEU A 451 -23.34 17.58 -11.94
CA LEU A 451 -23.10 18.14 -10.61
C LEU A 451 -22.16 19.35 -10.64
N LEU A 452 -21.15 19.32 -11.49
CA LEU A 452 -20.21 20.43 -11.67
C LEU A 452 -20.92 21.71 -12.15
N GLY A 453 -21.98 21.57 -12.94
CA GLY A 453 -22.84 22.69 -13.37
C GLY A 453 -23.45 23.50 -12.23
N ASN A 454 -23.58 22.92 -11.03
CA ASN A 454 -24.08 23.63 -9.85
C ASN A 454 -23.04 24.59 -9.24
N SER A 455 -21.75 24.42 -9.57
CA SER A 455 -20.64 25.23 -9.05
C SER A 455 -20.39 26.47 -9.90
N GLN A 456 -21.39 27.35 -10.00
CA GLN A 456 -21.37 28.51 -10.93
C GLN A 456 -20.12 29.39 -10.79
N CYS A 457 -19.62 29.60 -9.57
CA CYS A 457 -18.43 30.43 -9.32
C CYS A 457 -17.12 29.85 -9.91
N LEU A 458 -16.99 28.52 -9.96
CA LEU A 458 -15.80 27.85 -10.52
C LEU A 458 -15.82 27.81 -12.05
N LEU A 459 -17.00 27.97 -12.65
CA LEU A 459 -17.19 27.85 -14.09
C LEU A 459 -17.06 29.19 -14.82
N ILE A 460 -16.81 30.29 -14.13
CA ILE A 460 -16.70 31.61 -14.75
C ILE A 460 -15.43 31.65 -15.63
N PRO A 461 -15.53 31.88 -16.94
CA PRO A 461 -14.36 31.82 -17.81
C PRO A 461 -13.46 33.06 -17.61
N PRO A 462 -12.13 32.91 -17.73
CA PRO A 462 -11.21 34.03 -17.85
C PRO A 462 -11.55 34.89 -19.08
N GLN A 463 -11.22 36.18 -19.02
CA GLN A 463 -11.58 37.13 -20.09
C GLN A 463 -11.01 36.73 -21.46
N THR A 464 -9.84 36.10 -21.47
CA THR A 464 -9.15 35.63 -22.69
C THR A 464 -9.85 34.47 -23.38
N VAL A 465 -10.66 33.67 -22.66
CA VAL A 465 -11.34 32.47 -23.20
C VAL A 465 -12.87 32.63 -23.20
N LEU A 466 -13.36 33.83 -22.89
CA LEU A 466 -14.78 34.13 -22.81
C LEU A 466 -15.46 33.99 -24.18
N MET A 467 -14.76 34.38 -25.26
CA MET A 467 -15.29 34.31 -26.62
C MET A 467 -15.51 32.85 -27.06
N GLU A 468 -14.54 31.99 -26.78
CA GLU A 468 -14.57 30.56 -27.07
C GLU A 468 -15.67 29.86 -26.24
N ALA A 469 -15.82 30.24 -24.96
CA ALA A 469 -16.89 29.73 -24.12
C ALA A 469 -18.28 30.13 -24.67
N ASN A 470 -18.42 31.38 -25.14
CA ASN A 470 -19.64 31.85 -25.80
C ASN A 470 -19.89 31.13 -27.13
N GLN A 471 -18.85 30.85 -27.91
CA GLN A 471 -18.95 30.09 -29.15
C GLN A 471 -19.41 28.65 -28.91
N ALA A 472 -18.87 27.99 -27.88
CA ALA A 472 -19.30 26.66 -27.46
C ALA A 472 -20.79 26.64 -27.04
N ALA A 473 -21.21 27.61 -26.22
CA ALA A 473 -22.61 27.75 -25.81
C ALA A 473 -23.54 28.02 -27.01
N ALA A 474 -23.11 28.88 -27.93
CA ALA A 474 -23.87 29.19 -29.14
C ALA A 474 -23.95 28.00 -30.10
N LYS A 475 -22.90 27.18 -30.21
CA LYS A 475 -22.89 25.92 -30.97
C LYS A 475 -23.93 24.94 -30.42
N ALA A 476 -23.95 24.73 -29.10
CA ALA A 476 -24.95 23.90 -28.44
C ALA A 476 -26.38 24.42 -28.66
N THR A 477 -26.58 25.74 -28.52
CA THR A 477 -27.88 26.40 -28.75
C THR A 477 -28.36 26.20 -30.18
N LYS A 478 -27.47 26.42 -31.18
CA LYS A 478 -27.79 26.20 -32.60
C LYS A 478 -28.17 24.75 -32.86
N PHE A 479 -27.46 23.80 -32.25
CA PHE A 479 -27.74 22.38 -32.40
C PHE A 479 -29.12 21.99 -31.85
N VAL A 480 -29.45 22.44 -30.63
CA VAL A 480 -30.76 22.18 -30.01
C VAL A 480 -31.90 22.85 -30.80
N SER A 481 -31.67 24.06 -31.33
CA SER A 481 -32.66 24.77 -32.15
C SER A 481 -32.91 24.16 -33.54
N ARG A 482 -32.02 23.28 -34.02
CA ARG A 482 -32.06 22.69 -35.38
C ARG A 482 -32.96 21.45 -35.48
N ASN A 483 -33.75 21.12 -34.47
CA ASN A 483 -34.58 19.91 -34.52
C ASN A 483 -35.65 19.98 -35.66
N PRO A 484 -35.90 18.90 -36.42
CA PRO A 484 -36.40 18.96 -37.80
C PRO A 484 -37.92 18.81 -37.88
N VAL A 485 -38.68 19.75 -37.30
CA VAL A 485 -40.14 19.78 -37.52
C VAL A 485 -40.53 21.13 -38.10
N GLY A 486 -40.53 21.18 -39.43
CA GLY A 486 -41.32 22.14 -40.20
C GLY A 486 -40.52 23.28 -40.85
N SER A 487 -40.43 23.19 -42.18
CA SER A 487 -40.43 24.31 -43.13
C SER A 487 -39.19 25.23 -43.24
N GLY A 488 -38.53 25.11 -44.40
CA GLY A 488 -38.17 26.27 -45.22
C GLY A 488 -36.77 26.85 -45.02
N TYR A 489 -35.89 26.55 -45.98
CA TYR A 489 -34.72 27.32 -46.42
C TYR A 489 -34.24 28.44 -45.48
N VAL A 490 -33.17 28.20 -44.72
CA VAL A 490 -32.38 29.27 -44.12
C VAL A 490 -30.91 29.03 -44.46
N GLU A 491 -30.39 29.97 -45.23
CA GLU A 491 -29.01 30.15 -45.66
C GLU A 491 -27.98 29.82 -44.57
N SER A 492 -26.88 29.22 -45.00
CA SER A 492 -25.69 29.01 -44.19
C SER A 492 -25.10 30.36 -43.75
N LEU A 493 -25.55 30.87 -42.61
CA LEU A 493 -24.83 31.91 -41.89
C LEU A 493 -23.44 31.35 -41.54
N THR A 494 -22.43 32.00 -42.11
CA THR A 494 -21.00 31.85 -41.82
C THR A 494 -20.75 31.95 -40.31
N MET A 495 -19.70 31.27 -39.82
CA MET A 495 -19.36 31.22 -38.39
C MET A 495 -19.18 32.61 -37.74
N ASP A 496 -18.99 33.67 -38.54
CA ASP A 496 -18.71 35.03 -38.11
C ASP A 496 -19.94 35.81 -37.60
N ASP A 497 -21.18 35.33 -37.80
CA ASP A 497 -22.41 36.02 -37.35
C ASP A 497 -22.97 35.50 -36.01
N LEU A 498 -22.15 34.80 -35.21
CA LEU A 498 -22.59 34.22 -33.95
C LEU A 498 -22.70 35.31 -32.86
N PRO A 499 -23.80 35.37 -32.09
CA PRO A 499 -23.96 36.39 -31.06
C PRO A 499 -22.88 36.21 -29.99
N THR A 500 -22.05 37.24 -29.79
CA THR A 500 -20.96 37.26 -28.81
C THR A 500 -21.42 37.26 -27.34
N ASN A 501 -22.73 37.25 -27.07
CA ASN A 501 -23.33 37.35 -25.73
C ASN A 501 -24.03 36.06 -25.26
N CYS A 502 -23.55 34.90 -25.67
CA CYS A 502 -24.16 33.61 -25.32
C CYS A 502 -23.74 33.08 -23.92
N SER A 503 -23.71 33.91 -22.87
CA SER A 503 -23.53 33.52 -21.43
C SER A 503 -22.73 32.23 -21.15
N GLY A 504 -21.63 32.03 -21.88
CA GLY A 504 -20.86 30.81 -21.92
C GLY A 504 -20.00 30.67 -20.67
N ASN A 505 -19.71 29.43 -20.30
CA ASN A 505 -18.91 29.14 -19.11
C ASN A 505 -17.91 28.01 -19.40
N LEU A 506 -16.99 27.75 -18.47
CA LEU A 506 -15.96 26.72 -18.64
C LEU A 506 -16.53 25.31 -18.81
N LEU A 507 -17.74 25.04 -18.32
CA LEU A 507 -18.40 23.74 -18.53
C LEU A 507 -18.71 23.52 -20.02
N HIS A 508 -19.09 24.56 -20.77
CA HIS A 508 -19.31 24.44 -22.21
C HIS A 508 -18.03 24.03 -22.94
N LEU A 509 -16.88 24.58 -22.54
CA LEU A 509 -15.58 24.21 -23.10
C LEU A 509 -15.19 22.79 -22.72
N ILE A 510 -15.41 22.37 -21.47
CA ILE A 510 -15.14 21.00 -21.01
C ILE A 510 -15.98 20.00 -21.82
N VAL A 511 -17.28 20.26 -21.99
CA VAL A 511 -18.17 19.38 -22.74
C VAL A 511 -17.77 19.31 -24.21
N GLU A 512 -17.44 20.44 -24.84
CA GLU A 512 -16.91 20.45 -26.22
C GLU A 512 -15.61 19.65 -26.34
N ALA A 513 -14.69 19.77 -25.38
CA ALA A 513 -13.44 19.03 -25.37
C ALA A 513 -13.67 17.51 -25.18
N CYS A 514 -14.65 17.12 -24.36
CA CYS A 514 -15.07 15.73 -24.21
C CYS A 514 -15.76 15.17 -25.47
N ILE A 515 -16.58 15.97 -26.16
CA ILE A 515 -17.21 15.58 -27.45
C ILE A 515 -16.16 15.41 -28.54
N ALA A 516 -15.20 16.34 -28.63
CA ALA A 516 -14.11 16.28 -29.61
C ALA A 516 -13.26 15.02 -29.48
N ARG A 517 -13.26 14.38 -28.30
CA ARG A 517 -12.53 13.14 -27.99
C ARG A 517 -13.40 11.91 -27.91
N ASN A 518 -14.66 11.98 -28.36
CA ASN A 518 -15.57 10.85 -28.37
C ASN A 518 -15.88 10.23 -26.98
N ILE A 519 -15.62 11.00 -25.91
CA ILE A 519 -15.96 10.62 -24.53
C ILE A 519 -17.46 10.84 -24.31
N LEU A 520 -17.97 11.97 -24.83
CA LEU A 520 -19.38 12.34 -24.84
C LEU A 520 -19.88 12.43 -26.28
N ASP A 521 -21.19 12.25 -26.46
CA ASP A 521 -21.87 12.51 -27.71
C ASP A 521 -22.57 13.88 -27.69
N THR A 522 -23.15 14.27 -28.83
CA THR A 522 -23.91 15.53 -28.94
C THR A 522 -25.21 15.53 -28.13
N SER A 523 -25.59 14.40 -27.52
CA SER A 523 -26.72 14.35 -26.59
C SER A 523 -26.48 15.22 -25.35
N ALA A 524 -25.21 15.51 -25.02
CA ALA A 524 -24.84 16.41 -23.93
C ALA A 524 -25.44 17.82 -24.07
N TYR A 525 -25.72 18.29 -25.29
CA TYR A 525 -26.36 19.59 -25.51
C TYR A 525 -27.81 19.66 -24.97
N PHE A 526 -28.46 18.51 -24.76
CA PHE A 526 -29.82 18.42 -24.21
C PHE A 526 -29.85 18.26 -22.69
N TRP A 527 -28.71 18.32 -22.01
CA TRP A 527 -28.67 18.21 -20.55
C TRP A 527 -29.48 19.33 -19.88
N PRO A 528 -30.22 19.02 -18.79
CA PRO A 528 -31.03 20.02 -18.08
C PRO A 528 -30.18 21.22 -17.63
N GLY A 529 -30.57 22.42 -18.05
CA GLY A 529 -29.87 23.66 -17.68
C GLY A 529 -28.54 23.92 -18.41
N TYR A 530 -28.14 23.06 -19.34
CA TYR A 530 -26.90 23.23 -20.12
C TYR A 530 -27.01 24.38 -21.12
N VAL A 531 -28.07 24.41 -21.94
CA VAL A 531 -28.41 25.58 -22.77
C VAL A 531 -29.35 26.49 -21.99
N LYS A 532 -28.91 27.72 -21.69
CA LYS A 532 -29.79 28.74 -21.12
C LYS A 532 -30.67 29.33 -22.24
N PRO A 533 -32.00 29.41 -22.07
CA PRO A 533 -32.83 30.16 -23.01
C PRO A 533 -32.37 31.63 -23.02
N ARG A 534 -32.32 32.25 -24.21
CA ARG A 534 -32.05 33.69 -24.37
C ARG A 534 -33.02 34.46 -23.48
N SER A 535 -32.58 34.86 -22.31
CA SER A 535 -33.33 35.71 -21.39
C SER A 535 -32.82 37.13 -21.60
N ASN A 536 -33.64 37.95 -22.26
CA ASN A 536 -33.43 39.41 -22.33
C ASN A 536 -33.79 40.10 -20.99
N GLN A 537 -33.51 39.46 -19.85
CA GLN A 537 -33.83 40.01 -18.54
C GLN A 537 -32.58 40.03 -17.67
N ILE A 538 -32.16 41.25 -17.37
CA ILE A 538 -31.15 41.59 -16.36
C ILE A 538 -31.55 40.91 -15.04
N PRO A 539 -30.71 40.07 -14.41
CA PRO A 539 -31.03 39.57 -13.08
C PRO A 539 -30.76 40.71 -12.07
N SER A 540 -31.84 41.39 -11.70
CA SER A 540 -31.92 42.16 -10.46
C SER A 540 -32.32 41.19 -9.34
N SER A 541 -31.35 40.79 -8.52
CA SER A 541 -31.49 40.56 -7.07
C SER A 541 -30.23 39.86 -6.55
N ILE A 542 -29.40 40.68 -5.93
CA ILE A 542 -28.31 40.26 -5.07
C ILE A 542 -28.96 39.53 -3.89
N SER A 543 -28.84 38.21 -3.83
CA SER A 543 -28.98 37.49 -2.58
C SER A 543 -27.70 37.75 -1.78
N ASN A 544 -27.80 38.53 -0.71
CA ASN A 544 -26.72 38.91 0.20
C ASN A 544 -26.21 37.73 1.05
N HIS A 545 -25.91 36.59 0.44
CA HIS A 545 -25.06 35.59 1.07
C HIS A 545 -23.63 35.85 0.62
N VAL A 546 -22.80 36.31 1.56
CA VAL A 546 -21.35 36.42 1.36
C VAL A 546 -20.84 35.03 0.98
N ASP A 547 -20.44 34.87 -0.28
CA ASP A 547 -20.00 33.61 -0.84
C ASP A 547 -18.82 33.05 -0.05
N GLY A 548 -18.99 31.85 0.53
CA GLY A 548 -17.99 31.17 1.35
C GLY A 548 -16.63 30.99 0.64
N TRP A 549 -16.63 30.97 -0.69
CA TRP A 549 -15.40 30.89 -1.49
C TRP A 549 -14.65 32.22 -1.57
N SER A 550 -15.37 33.35 -1.64
CA SER A 550 -14.75 34.70 -1.58
C SER A 550 -14.15 34.97 -0.19
N SER A 551 -14.78 34.45 0.87
CA SER A 551 -14.27 34.51 2.23
C SER A 551 -13.06 33.60 2.43
N LEU A 552 -13.03 32.43 1.78
CA LEU A 552 -11.88 31.52 1.80
C LEU A 552 -10.66 32.12 1.08
N MET A 553 -10.85 32.66 -0.13
CA MET A 553 -9.77 33.26 -0.92
C MET A 553 -9.20 34.55 -0.29
N LYS A 554 -10.01 35.29 0.48
CA LYS A 554 -9.54 36.46 1.24
C LYS A 554 -8.72 36.08 2.49
N GLY A 555 -8.84 34.84 2.97
CA GLY A 555 -8.22 34.39 4.21
C GLY A 555 -8.78 35.10 5.46
N SER A 556 -8.52 34.54 6.64
CA SER A 556 -8.76 35.24 7.91
C SER A 556 -7.70 36.33 8.11
N GLN A 557 -8.10 37.50 8.64
CA GLN A 557 -7.13 38.54 9.01
C GLN A 557 -6.11 37.99 10.01
N LEU A 558 -4.82 38.24 9.77
CA LEU A 558 -3.74 37.83 10.67
C LEU A 558 -3.93 38.53 12.02
N THR A 559 -3.91 37.79 13.12
CA THR A 559 -4.01 38.35 14.47
C THR A 559 -2.84 39.31 14.73
N PRO A 560 -3.05 40.45 15.44
CA PRO A 560 -2.01 41.46 15.66
C PRO A 560 -0.70 40.89 16.21
N GLY A 561 -0.77 39.93 17.14
CA GLY A 561 0.42 39.29 17.70
C GLY A 561 1.22 38.45 16.69
N LEU A 562 0.57 37.88 15.67
CA LEU A 562 1.26 37.15 14.60
C LEU A 562 1.94 38.11 13.62
N VAL A 563 1.33 39.28 13.39
CA VAL A 563 1.92 40.37 12.60
C VAL A 563 3.17 40.90 13.30
N ASP A 564 3.13 41.13 14.62
CA ASP A 564 4.30 41.58 15.38
C ASP A 564 5.44 40.57 15.37
N VAL A 565 5.15 39.27 15.44
CA VAL A 565 6.16 38.20 15.33
C VAL A 565 6.77 38.13 13.93
N LEU A 566 5.97 38.26 12.87
CA LEU A 566 6.45 38.27 11.49
C LEU A 566 7.31 39.51 11.18
N VAL A 567 7.00 40.65 11.79
CA VAL A 567 7.81 41.87 11.71
C VAL A 567 9.11 41.73 12.52
N ALA A 568 9.06 41.07 13.67
CA ALA A 568 10.24 40.86 14.53
C ALA A 568 11.21 39.77 14.01
N THR A 569 10.72 38.82 13.22
CA THR A 569 11.53 37.76 12.60
C THR A 569 11.30 37.71 11.08
N PRO A 570 11.84 38.68 10.32
CA PRO A 570 11.84 38.57 8.87
C PRO A 570 12.69 37.37 8.46
N ALA A 571 12.14 36.52 7.58
CA ALA A 571 12.88 35.40 7.02
C ALA A 571 14.18 35.91 6.36
N SER A 572 15.31 35.32 6.75
CA SER A 572 16.62 35.66 6.17
C SER A 572 16.61 35.41 4.67
N ARG A 573 17.08 36.41 3.91
CA ARG A 573 17.17 36.40 2.44
C ARG A 573 17.93 35.21 1.88
#